data_AF-A0A2G9Y3U3-F1
#
_entry.id   AF-A0A2G9Y3U3-F1
#
_cell.length_a   1.000
_cell.length_b   1.000
_cell.length_c   1.000
_cell.angle_alpha   90.00
_cell.angle_beta   90.00
_cell.angle_gamma   90.00
#
_symmetry.space_group_name_H-M   'P 1'
#
loop_
_entity.id
_entity.type
_entity.pdbx_description
1 polymer ?
#
loop_
_entity_poly.entity_id
_entity_poly.type
_entity_poly.pdbx_seq_one_letter_code
_entity_poly.pdbx_strand_id
1 'polypeptide(L)'
;MKQEKKFWQINTGKLASEIKESARLAHTEEDLKMRVEPLLRKTFKEMGIDIGIVRYEKTSTTFGGRTDAVYGYLTIEYKVPGKLSKKTDVKAAIEQLQRYLSEQAIHFRQQKEDFLEKAVGVAIDGKNIFFVRFTKIPTILQTPIP
;
A
#
# COMPACT_ATOMS: atom_id res chain seq x y z
N MET A 1 -19.21 3.73 22.23
CA MET A 1 -18.48 3.15 21.09
C MET A 1 -18.81 3.97 19.85
N LYS A 2 -17.81 4.50 19.11
CA LYS A 2 -18.08 5.16 17.82
C LYS A 2 -18.56 4.08 16.85
N GLN A 3 -19.67 4.32 16.15
CA GLN A 3 -20.14 3.42 15.09
C GLN A 3 -19.08 3.36 13.99
N GLU A 4 -18.78 2.15 13.51
CA GLU A 4 -17.90 1.93 12.37
C GLU A 4 -18.49 2.61 11.14
N LYS A 5 -17.67 3.41 10.44
CA LYS A 5 -18.09 4.01 9.19
C LYS A 5 -17.98 2.98 8.10
N LYS A 6 -19.03 2.82 7.31
CA LYS A 6 -18.95 2.08 6.05
C LYS A 6 -17.99 2.80 5.10
N PHE A 7 -17.37 2.08 4.17
CA PHE A 7 -16.33 2.65 3.29
C PHE A 7 -16.81 3.88 2.49
N TRP A 8 -18.10 3.92 2.10
CA TRP A 8 -18.70 5.07 1.40
C TRP A 8 -18.94 6.30 2.27
N GLN A 9 -18.83 6.19 3.60
CA GLN A 9 -18.94 7.30 4.54
C GLN A 9 -17.58 7.96 4.82
N ILE A 10 -16.50 7.41 4.27
CA ILE A 10 -15.17 7.97 4.38
C ILE A 10 -15.03 9.09 3.35
N ASN A 11 -14.61 10.27 3.82
CA ASN A 11 -14.35 11.39 2.93
C ASN A 11 -12.99 11.20 2.25
N THR A 12 -12.99 10.43 1.16
CA THR A 12 -11.79 10.13 0.36
C THR A 12 -11.20 11.38 -0.29
N GLY A 13 -12.02 12.36 -0.65
CA GLY A 13 -11.56 13.65 -1.17
C GLY A 13 -10.73 14.42 -0.15
N LYS A 14 -11.18 14.47 1.11
CA LYS A 14 -10.42 15.07 2.22
C LYS A 14 -9.12 14.31 2.47
N LEU A 15 -9.17 12.98 2.54
CA LEU A 15 -7.97 12.16 2.73
C LEU A 15 -6.94 12.40 1.61
N ALA A 16 -7.39 12.42 0.36
CA ALA A 16 -6.52 12.71 -0.78
C ALA A 16 -5.89 14.10 -0.70
N SER A 17 -6.64 15.12 -0.23
CA SER A 17 -6.09 16.46 0.00
C SER A 17 -5.05 16.48 1.12
N GLU A 18 -5.28 15.79 2.23
CA GLU A 18 -4.34 15.69 3.35
C GLU A 18 -3.04 14.96 2.95
N ILE A 19 -3.16 13.92 2.11
CA ILE A 19 -2.02 13.22 1.52
C ILE A 19 -1.22 14.15 0.59
N LYS A 20 -1.89 14.89 -0.29
CA LYS A 20 -1.22 15.85 -1.20
C LYS A 20 -0.47 16.93 -0.42
N GLU A 21 -1.08 17.46 0.64
CA GLU A 21 -0.43 18.45 1.50
C GLU A 21 0.77 17.86 2.25
N SER A 22 0.65 16.62 2.73
CA SER A 22 1.76 15.88 3.34
C SER A 22 2.93 15.73 2.36
N ALA A 23 2.63 15.44 1.09
CA ALA A 23 3.62 15.31 0.03
C ALA A 23 4.30 16.63 -0.34
N ARG A 24 3.61 17.77 -0.20
CA ARG A 24 4.17 19.10 -0.41
C ARG A 24 5.24 19.45 0.62
N LEU A 25 5.10 18.93 1.84
CA LEU A 25 6.01 19.18 2.97
C LEU A 25 7.11 18.12 3.13
N ALA A 26 7.02 17.01 2.38
CA ALA A 26 7.97 15.92 2.43
C ALA A 26 9.05 16.07 1.36
N HIS A 27 10.31 15.77 1.72
CA HIS A 27 11.44 15.81 0.79
C HIS A 27 12.04 14.42 0.54
N THR A 28 11.79 13.48 1.46
CA THR A 28 12.26 12.10 1.38
C THR A 28 11.10 11.10 1.41
N GLU A 29 11.41 9.84 1.13
CA GLU A 29 10.46 8.72 1.24
C GLU A 29 9.97 8.53 2.68
N GLU A 30 10.89 8.57 3.66
CA GLU A 30 10.57 8.44 5.08
C GLU A 30 9.72 9.63 5.58
N ASP A 31 9.99 10.86 5.13
CA ASP A 31 9.16 12.02 5.48
C ASP A 31 7.72 11.84 5.00
N LEU A 32 7.54 11.36 3.77
CA LEU A 32 6.21 11.12 3.21
C LEU A 32 5.50 10.04 4.02
N LYS A 33 6.18 8.93 4.28
CA LYS A 33 5.67 7.82 5.09
C LYS A 33 5.22 8.29 6.47
N MET A 34 6.07 9.00 7.22
CA MET A 34 5.76 9.50 8.56
C MET A 34 4.52 10.40 8.59
N ARG A 35 4.23 11.13 7.49
CA ARG A 35 3.06 12.02 7.39
C ARG A 35 1.80 11.31 6.90
N VAL A 36 1.92 10.41 5.93
CA VAL A 36 0.78 9.73 5.29
C VAL A 36 0.29 8.53 6.10
N GLU A 37 1.19 7.74 6.69
CA GLU A 37 0.86 6.54 7.45
C GLU A 37 -0.15 6.79 8.58
N PRO A 38 -0.04 7.85 9.40
CA PRO A 38 -1.06 8.17 10.42
C PRO A 38 -2.45 8.47 9.83
N LEU A 39 -2.53 9.08 8.65
CA LEU A 39 -3.79 9.39 7.96
C LEU A 39 -4.48 8.10 7.51
N LEU A 40 -3.71 7.17 6.94
CA LEU A 40 -4.21 5.85 6.52
C LEU A 40 -4.66 5.03 7.74
N ARG A 41 -3.84 4.98 8.79
CA ARG A 41 -4.20 4.26 10.03
C ARG A 41 -5.47 4.79 10.68
N LYS A 42 -5.63 6.12 10.73
CA LYS A 42 -6.86 6.74 11.23
C LYS A 42 -8.06 6.33 10.37
N THR A 43 -7.91 6.37 9.05
CA THR A 43 -8.95 5.99 8.10
C THR A 43 -9.35 4.52 8.24
N PHE A 44 -8.38 3.61 8.33
CA PHE A 44 -8.62 2.18 8.57
C PHE A 44 -9.38 1.94 9.87
N LYS A 45 -9.00 2.62 10.97
CA LYS A 45 -9.74 2.54 12.23
C LYS A 45 -11.17 3.05 12.11
N GLU A 46 -11.39 4.15 11.38
CA GLU A 46 -12.74 4.68 11.13
C GLU A 46 -13.61 3.68 10.34
N MET A 47 -12.98 2.88 9.45
CA MET A 47 -13.64 1.81 8.70
C MET A 47 -13.87 0.51 9.50
N GLY A 48 -13.44 0.44 10.76
CA GLY A 48 -13.49 -0.80 11.55
C GLY A 48 -12.44 -1.85 11.14
N ILE A 49 -11.42 -1.47 10.35
CA ILE A 49 -10.33 -2.38 9.98
C ILE A 49 -9.39 -2.50 11.18
N ASP A 50 -9.25 -3.72 11.71
CA ASP A 50 -8.32 -4.03 12.78
C ASP A 50 -6.87 -4.09 12.25
N ILE A 51 -6.19 -2.95 12.33
CA ILE A 51 -4.77 -2.81 11.98
C ILE A 51 -3.84 -3.40 13.07
N GLY A 52 -4.37 -3.84 14.21
CA GLY A 52 -3.62 -4.42 15.32
C GLY A 52 -3.32 -5.91 15.13
N ILE A 53 -4.22 -6.63 14.45
CA ILE A 53 -4.03 -8.03 14.03
C ILE A 53 -2.85 -8.13 13.06
N VAL A 54 -2.57 -7.06 12.30
CA VAL A 54 -1.42 -7.00 11.38
C VAL A 54 -0.16 -6.48 12.06
N ARG A 55 0.23 -7.13 13.15
CA ARG A 55 1.63 -7.13 13.60
C ARG A 55 2.26 -8.47 13.21
N TYR A 56 2.41 -8.73 11.92
CA TYR A 56 3.34 -9.78 11.50
C TYR A 56 4.73 -9.18 11.36
N GLU A 57 5.51 -9.53 12.38
CA GLU A 57 6.97 -9.53 12.53
C GLU A 57 7.76 -8.37 11.92
N LYS A 58 8.26 -7.54 12.85
CA LYS A 58 9.63 -7.02 12.82
C LYS A 58 10.53 -7.84 11.88
N THR A 59 11.00 -7.17 10.84
CA THR A 59 12.39 -7.28 10.41
C THR A 59 12.78 -8.62 9.76
N SER A 60 12.30 -8.90 8.56
CA SER A 60 13.06 -9.77 7.65
C SER A 60 14.24 -8.98 7.08
N THR A 61 15.29 -8.85 7.90
CA THR A 61 16.65 -8.56 7.45
C THR A 61 17.17 -9.75 6.66
N THR A 62 16.83 -9.85 5.38
CA THR A 62 17.65 -10.62 4.43
C THR A 62 17.47 -9.95 3.06
N PHE A 63 18.52 -9.26 2.60
CA PHE A 63 18.61 -8.54 1.32
C PHE A 63 17.77 -7.25 1.15
N GLY A 64 18.05 -6.25 1.99
CA GLY A 64 18.26 -4.88 1.48
C GLY A 64 17.05 -4.00 1.14
N GLY A 65 15.83 -4.34 1.55
CA GLY A 65 14.68 -3.43 1.42
C GLY A 65 13.68 -3.70 2.53
N ARG A 66 13.39 -2.70 3.37
CA ARG A 66 12.30 -2.79 4.34
C ARG A 66 11.02 -2.44 3.60
N THR A 67 10.03 -3.33 3.61
CA THR A 67 8.68 -2.96 3.17
C THR A 67 8.13 -1.88 4.10
N ASP A 68 7.55 -0.83 3.54
CA ASP A 68 7.23 0.34 4.35
C ASP A 68 6.05 0.15 5.30
N ALA A 69 4.96 -0.44 4.81
CA ALA A 69 3.82 -0.81 5.63
C ALA A 69 3.12 -2.06 5.07
N VAL A 70 2.89 -3.06 5.93
CA VAL A 70 2.13 -4.27 5.59
C VAL A 70 0.90 -4.34 6.49
N TYR A 71 -0.26 -4.55 5.87
CA TYR A 71 -1.61 -4.61 6.42
C TYR A 71 -2.31 -5.89 5.94
N GLY A 72 -1.87 -7.04 6.44
CA GLY A 72 -2.40 -8.36 6.12
C GLY A 72 -2.08 -8.69 4.67
N TYR A 73 -3.07 -8.55 3.80
CA TYR A 73 -2.93 -8.73 2.35
C TYR A 73 -2.54 -7.44 1.61
N LEU A 74 -2.52 -6.28 2.28
CA LEU A 74 -2.14 -5.01 1.67
C LEU A 74 -0.67 -4.69 1.98
N THR A 75 0.14 -4.47 0.96
CA THR A 75 1.51 -3.98 1.10
C THR A 75 1.61 -2.59 0.47
N ILE A 76 2.08 -1.60 1.23
CA ILE A 76 2.30 -0.23 0.76
C ILE A 76 3.79 0.06 0.72
N GLU A 77 4.24 0.59 -0.40
CA GLU A 77 5.57 1.11 -0.67
C GLU A 77 5.47 2.63 -0.87
N TYR A 78 6.19 3.41 -0.07
CA TYR A 78 6.27 4.86 -0.25
C TYR A 78 7.40 5.19 -1.21
N LYS A 79 7.28 6.33 -1.89
CA LYS A 79 8.33 6.88 -2.76
C LYS A 79 8.43 8.39 -2.55
N VAL A 80 9.60 8.95 -2.86
CA VAL A 80 9.83 10.40 -2.83
C VAL A 80 8.75 11.14 -3.64
N PRO A 81 8.20 12.27 -3.16
CA PRO A 81 7.11 12.95 -3.84
C PRO A 81 7.34 13.25 -5.32
N GLY A 82 6.42 12.77 -6.16
CA GLY A 82 6.48 12.92 -7.62
C GLY A 82 7.39 11.92 -8.36
N LYS A 83 8.09 11.02 -7.65
CA LYS A 83 8.97 10.01 -8.26
C LYS A 83 8.23 9.08 -9.21
N LEU A 84 6.98 8.75 -8.93
CA LEU A 84 6.15 7.84 -9.75
C LEU A 84 5.60 8.50 -11.03
N SER A 85 5.98 9.74 -11.33
CA SER A 85 5.71 10.36 -12.64
C SER A 85 6.53 9.77 -13.78
N LYS A 86 7.65 9.10 -13.47
CA LYS A 86 8.56 8.50 -14.44
C LYS A 86 8.27 7.01 -14.60
N LYS A 87 8.16 6.54 -15.85
CA LYS A 87 7.90 5.11 -16.16
C LYS A 87 8.97 4.17 -15.57
N THR A 88 10.23 4.60 -15.54
CA THR A 88 11.34 3.81 -14.96
C THR A 88 11.17 3.60 -13.46
N ASP A 89 10.75 4.65 -12.74
CA ASP A 89 10.51 4.59 -11.31
C ASP A 89 9.25 3.78 -10.98
N VAL A 90 8.21 3.88 -11.81
CA VAL A 90 7.03 3.00 -11.72
C VAL A 90 7.43 1.53 -11.88
N LYS A 91 8.24 1.20 -12.91
CA LYS A 91 8.72 -0.17 -13.14
C LYS A 91 9.52 -0.69 -11.95
N ALA A 92 10.44 0.12 -11.41
CA ALA A 92 11.23 -0.26 -10.24
C ALA A 92 10.34 -0.53 -9.00
N ALA A 93 9.32 0.29 -8.77
CA ALA A 93 8.38 0.09 -7.67
C ALA A 93 7.50 -1.16 -7.87
N ILE A 94 7.11 -1.48 -9.12
CA ILE A 94 6.42 -2.75 -9.44
C ILE A 94 7.32 -3.94 -9.10
N GLU A 95 8.58 -3.93 -9.51
CA GLU A 95 9.55 -5.00 -9.23
C GLU A 95 9.78 -5.18 -7.71
N GLN A 96 9.85 -4.07 -6.96
CA GLN A 96 9.94 -4.10 -5.49
C GLN A 96 8.69 -4.76 -4.87
N LEU A 97 7.50 -4.34 -5.26
CA LEU A 97 6.24 -4.92 -4.76
C LEU A 97 6.10 -6.41 -5.13
N GLN A 98 6.46 -6.78 -6.37
CA GLN A 98 6.44 -8.18 -6.80
C GLN A 98 7.36 -9.06 -5.95
N ARG A 99 8.57 -8.58 -5.65
CA ARG A 99 9.50 -9.30 -4.76
C ARG A 99 8.90 -9.48 -3.37
N TYR A 100 8.42 -8.40 -2.74
CA TYR A 100 7.86 -8.47 -1.39
C TYR A 100 6.62 -9.38 -1.30
N LEU A 101 5.69 -9.28 -2.26
CA LEU A 101 4.50 -10.14 -2.28
C LEU A 101 4.88 -11.62 -2.49
N SER A 102 5.87 -11.87 -3.35
CA SER A 102 6.37 -13.23 -3.59
C SER A 102 7.05 -13.82 -2.36
N GLU A 103 7.87 -13.04 -1.67
CA GLU A 103 8.52 -13.42 -0.40
C GLU A 103 7.48 -13.71 0.68
N GLN A 104 6.48 -12.85 0.85
CA GLN A 104 5.39 -13.09 1.79
C GLN A 104 4.63 -14.39 1.48
N ALA A 105 4.36 -14.65 0.20
CA ALA A 105 3.62 -15.82 -0.24
C ALA A 105 4.35 -17.15 0.06
N ILE A 106 5.69 -17.15 0.17
CA ILE A 106 6.47 -18.35 0.53
C ILE A 106 6.05 -18.88 1.91
N HIS A 107 5.70 -18.00 2.85
CA HIS A 107 5.26 -18.40 4.19
C HIS A 107 3.95 -19.20 4.18
N PHE A 108 3.16 -19.10 3.10
CA PHE A 108 1.89 -19.81 2.92
C PHE A 108 2.03 -21.17 2.22
N ARG A 109 3.25 -21.60 1.87
CA ARG A 109 3.58 -22.92 1.28
C ARG A 109 2.62 -23.33 0.15
N GLN A 110 1.74 -24.32 0.41
CA GLN A 110 0.78 -24.85 -0.56
C GLN A 110 -0.34 -23.85 -0.92
N GLN A 111 -0.57 -22.85 -0.08
CA GLN A 111 -1.58 -21.79 -0.28
C GLN A 111 -0.95 -20.49 -0.83
N LYS A 112 0.25 -20.57 -1.42
CA LYS A 112 0.98 -19.42 -1.99
C LYS A 112 0.10 -18.62 -2.96
N GLU A 113 -0.58 -19.30 -3.87
CA GLU A 113 -1.41 -18.67 -4.88
C GLU A 113 -2.67 -18.02 -4.29
N ASP A 114 -3.31 -18.69 -3.33
CA ASP A 114 -4.49 -18.15 -2.63
C ASP A 114 -4.15 -16.89 -1.83
N PHE A 115 -2.94 -16.82 -1.27
CA PHE A 115 -2.43 -15.60 -0.66
C PHE A 115 -2.26 -14.50 -1.71
N LEU A 116 -1.59 -14.80 -2.83
CA LEU A 116 -1.29 -13.81 -3.86
C LEU A 116 -2.55 -13.22 -4.51
N GLU A 117 -3.60 -14.01 -4.74
CA GLU A 117 -4.88 -13.53 -5.30
C GLU A 117 -5.60 -12.51 -4.42
N LYS A 118 -5.40 -12.62 -3.10
CA LYS A 118 -5.94 -11.70 -2.08
C LYS A 118 -5.02 -10.51 -1.87
N ALA A 119 -3.72 -10.68 -2.10
CA ALA A 119 -2.73 -9.67 -1.85
C ALA A 119 -2.78 -8.51 -2.86
N VAL A 120 -2.56 -7.30 -2.36
CA VAL A 120 -2.50 -6.06 -3.14
C VAL A 120 -1.24 -5.30 -2.75
N GLY A 121 -0.39 -5.04 -3.74
CA GLY A 121 0.71 -4.10 -3.62
C GLY A 121 0.25 -2.70 -4.01
N VAL A 122 0.68 -1.69 -3.26
CA VAL A 122 0.37 -0.27 -3.52
C VAL A 122 1.67 0.49 -3.48
N ALA A 123 1.89 1.35 -4.47
CA ALA A 123 2.97 2.34 -4.41
C ALA A 123 2.36 3.74 -4.40
N ILE A 124 2.87 4.60 -3.53
CA ILE A 124 2.38 5.97 -3.35
C ILE A 124 3.54 6.96 -3.19
N ASP A 125 3.47 8.07 -3.92
CA ASP A 125 4.39 9.22 -3.76
C ASP A 125 3.66 10.50 -3.31
N GLY A 126 2.39 10.37 -2.91
CA GLY A 126 1.55 11.48 -2.47
C GLY A 126 1.01 12.37 -3.60
N LYS A 127 1.45 12.17 -4.85
CA LYS A 127 0.86 12.76 -6.07
C LYS A 127 0.18 11.70 -6.94
N ASN A 128 0.82 10.55 -7.07
CA ASN A 128 0.41 9.37 -7.81
C ASN A 128 0.28 8.18 -6.86
N ILE A 129 -0.66 7.30 -7.19
CA ILE A 129 -0.85 6.01 -6.55
C ILE A 129 -1.08 4.97 -7.65
N PHE A 130 -0.48 3.80 -7.52
CA PHE A 130 -0.82 2.66 -8.37
C PHE A 130 -0.92 1.37 -7.55
N PHE A 131 -1.58 0.39 -8.16
CA PHE A 131 -1.87 -0.90 -7.55
C PHE A 131 -1.24 -2.01 -8.39
N VAL A 132 -0.69 -3.00 -7.71
CA VAL A 132 -0.19 -4.25 -8.28
C VAL A 132 -1.01 -5.38 -7.68
N ARG A 133 -1.59 -6.20 -8.54
CA ARG A 133 -2.35 -7.39 -8.14
C ARG A 133 -1.86 -8.58 -8.92
N PHE A 134 -1.65 -9.70 -8.22
CA PHE A 134 -1.43 -10.97 -8.89
C PHE A 134 -2.71 -11.42 -9.57
N THR A 135 -2.57 -11.99 -10.77
CA THR A 135 -3.68 -12.61 -11.47
C THR A 135 -3.20 -13.90 -12.11
N LYS A 136 -3.92 -15.01 -11.89
CA LYS A 136 -3.65 -16.29 -12.57
C LYS A 136 -3.95 -16.21 -14.06
N ILE A 137 -4.96 -15.42 -14.41
CA ILE A 137 -5.44 -15.23 -15.77
C ILE A 137 -5.13 -13.79 -16.18
N PRO A 138 -4.54 -13.52 -17.36
CA PRO A 138 -4.40 -12.15 -17.86
C PRO A 138 -5.77 -11.47 -17.88
N THR A 139 -6.02 -10.60 -16.90
CA THR A 139 -7.29 -9.88 -16.78
C THR A 139 -7.07 -8.51 -17.38
N ILE A 140 -7.88 -8.15 -18.38
CA ILE A 140 -7.97 -6.77 -18.85
C ILE A 140 -8.61 -5.99 -17.70
N LEU A 141 -7.81 -5.24 -16.94
CA LEU A 141 -8.31 -4.36 -15.89
C LEU A 141 -9.13 -3.25 -16.56
N GLN A 142 -10.44 -3.23 -16.29
CA GLN A 142 -11.24 -2.05 -16.57
C GLN A 142 -10.73 -0.90 -15.69
N THR A 143 -10.56 0.28 -16.27
CA THR A 143 -10.26 1.49 -15.52
C THR A 143 -11.32 1.69 -14.43
N PRO A 144 -10.94 2.12 -13.22
CA PRO A 144 -11.92 2.42 -12.17
C PRO A 144 -12.96 3.40 -12.71
N ILE A 145 -14.24 3.09 -12.49
CA ILE A 145 -15.33 3.99 -12.85
C ILE A 145 -15.20 5.24 -11.95
N PRO A 146 -15.18 6.45 -12.52
CA PRO A 146 -15.00 7.70 -11.78
C PRO A 146 -16.08 7.96 -10.73
#